data_AF-A0AAU4S214-F1
#
_entry.id   AF-A0AAU4S214-F1
#
_cell.length_a   1.000
_cell.length_b   1.000
_cell.length_c   1.000
_cell.angle_alpha   90.00
_cell.angle_beta   90.00
_cell.angle_gamma   90.00
#
_symmetry.space_group_name_H-M   'P 1'
#
loop_
_entity.id
_entity.type
_entity.pdbx_description
1 polymer ?
#
loop_
_entity_poly.entity_id
_entity_poly.type
_entity_poly.pdbx_seq_one_letter_code
_entity_poly.pdbx_strand_id
1 'polypeptide(L)'
;MAENVTSLFRSTAAHSPSMASLTREGGDGVGPIDFCIPCNPYFPTPAMFDDMAGRLRDIITYYPSSADTITAELCNLLQLPPQAVAMGNGSTELITWIDHLLVRESLAIPVPTFGRWTDQPMETGKRVDMFPLQESSGFALDLAQYAEFIRARGTRAAVICNPNNPDGGFLHRHAIVQFMDAMADLDLVIIDESFLEFADAEVEPSVVQEAMLRPNVIVLRSLGKNFGLHGIRFGYLVANPALAGRVRSMLPKWNLNAFAEHVVFMLKYHGQEYAESLHQVRRDRLDMASQLAALPGLTVYPSQGNFLFVRLPVGAEGTVVRDRLLTEHRILVRECGNKIGSSSRFLRLVVRPQVDVRRLVSGLEQVLYGTRRGAAAVPELATGTSYSSGTAAVDRLVGSTNGAGIPMPAPMPTPAPMPAPAPAPAPMPMPMPMPAAASAGPTPPGVPARGGLTAAQVRGTTGPGLSPAPATGWPNAGWPNAAGMG
;
A
#
# COMPACT_ATOMS: atom_id res chain seq x y z
N MET A 1 -9.77 -34.44 9.48
CA MET A 1 -10.78 -33.38 9.65
C MET A 1 -10.11 -32.09 9.23
N ALA A 2 -10.51 -31.50 8.11
CA ALA A 2 -9.98 -30.20 7.70
C ALA A 2 -10.43 -29.15 8.72
N GLU A 3 -9.48 -28.46 9.36
CA GLU A 3 -9.81 -27.32 10.20
C GLU A 3 -10.52 -26.28 9.32
N ASN A 4 -11.69 -25.80 9.74
CA ASN A 4 -12.49 -24.81 9.00
C ASN A 4 -11.60 -23.62 8.59
N VAL A 5 -11.73 -23.08 7.37
CA VAL A 5 -10.94 -21.95 6.84
C VAL A 5 -10.87 -20.74 7.79
N THR A 6 -11.85 -20.62 8.68
CA THR A 6 -11.91 -19.61 9.75
C THR A 6 -10.87 -19.79 10.87
N SER A 7 -10.32 -21.00 11.03
CA SER A 7 -9.21 -21.30 11.95
C SER A 7 -7.95 -20.49 11.65
N LEU A 8 -7.74 -20.14 10.38
CA LEU A 8 -6.62 -19.29 9.93
C LEU A 8 -6.61 -17.92 10.61
N PHE A 9 -7.77 -17.38 11.01
CA PHE A 9 -7.83 -16.12 11.74
C PHE A 9 -7.37 -16.22 13.19
N ARG A 10 -7.28 -17.44 13.75
CA ARG A 10 -6.80 -17.69 15.12
C ARG A 10 -5.30 -18.00 15.18
N SER A 11 -4.74 -18.53 14.09
CA SER A 11 -3.34 -18.97 14.01
C SER A 11 -2.38 -17.91 13.47
N THR A 12 -2.88 -16.83 12.85
CA THR A 12 -2.04 -15.82 12.23
C THR A 12 -1.88 -14.59 13.12
N ALA A 13 -0.65 -14.19 13.42
CA ALA A 13 -0.35 -12.90 14.07
C ALA A 13 -0.68 -11.69 13.16
N ALA A 14 -0.82 -11.92 11.86
CA ALA A 14 -1.21 -10.91 10.89
C ALA A 14 -2.72 -10.60 10.98
N HIS A 15 -3.09 -9.35 10.71
CA HIS A 15 -4.46 -8.85 10.79
C HIS A 15 -5.49 -9.60 9.93
N SER A 16 -5.07 -10.34 8.90
CA SER A 16 -5.90 -11.23 8.08
C SER A 16 -5.03 -12.32 7.43
N PRO A 17 -5.54 -13.55 7.25
CA PRO A 17 -4.83 -14.60 6.54
C PRO A 17 -4.59 -14.20 5.09
N SER A 18 -3.50 -14.69 4.51
CA SER A 18 -3.18 -14.39 3.10
C SER A 18 -4.18 -15.04 2.15
N MET A 19 -4.45 -14.40 1.00
CA MET A 19 -5.26 -14.98 -0.07
C MET A 19 -4.71 -16.34 -0.53
N ALA A 20 -3.39 -16.51 -0.55
CA ALA A 20 -2.75 -17.79 -0.87
C ALA A 20 -3.10 -18.88 0.17
N SER A 21 -3.09 -18.55 1.46
CA SER A 21 -3.51 -19.47 2.52
C SER A 21 -4.98 -19.84 2.38
N LEU A 22 -5.86 -18.85 2.18
CA LEU A 22 -7.30 -19.07 1.98
C LEU A 22 -7.59 -19.93 0.75
N THR A 23 -6.85 -19.72 -0.35
CA THR A 23 -7.01 -20.50 -1.58
C THR A 23 -6.56 -21.96 -1.39
N ARG A 24 -5.46 -22.19 -0.66
CA ARG A 24 -4.98 -23.55 -0.35
C ARG A 24 -5.95 -24.32 0.54
N GLU A 25 -6.47 -23.70 1.60
CA GLU A 25 -7.45 -24.35 2.50
C GLU A 25 -8.83 -24.52 1.85
N GLY A 26 -9.19 -23.66 0.88
CA GLY A 26 -10.47 -23.74 0.17
C GLY A 26 -10.62 -24.94 -0.77
N GLY A 27 -9.52 -25.58 -1.17
CA GLY A 27 -9.50 -26.86 -1.90
C GLY A 27 -9.90 -26.83 -3.38
N ASP A 28 -10.44 -25.72 -3.89
CA ASP A 28 -10.92 -25.57 -5.28
C ASP A 28 -10.01 -24.70 -6.17
N GLY A 29 -8.87 -24.24 -5.64
CA GLY A 29 -7.88 -23.46 -6.37
C GLY A 29 -8.30 -22.00 -6.66
N VAL A 30 -9.49 -21.57 -6.25
CA VAL A 30 -10.01 -20.21 -6.46
C VAL A 30 -10.18 -19.51 -5.12
N GLY A 31 -9.51 -18.39 -4.88
CA GLY A 31 -9.67 -17.64 -3.62
C GLY A 31 -11.07 -17.02 -3.44
N PRO A 32 -11.44 -16.56 -2.24
CA PRO A 32 -12.67 -15.78 -2.03
C PRO A 32 -12.60 -14.42 -2.76
N ILE A 33 -13.74 -13.75 -2.91
CA ILE A 33 -13.75 -12.34 -3.33
C ILE A 33 -13.19 -11.50 -2.19
N ASP A 34 -12.13 -10.75 -2.47
CA ASP A 34 -11.39 -9.96 -1.48
C ASP A 34 -11.94 -8.53 -1.35
N PHE A 35 -12.71 -8.30 -0.29
CA PHE A 35 -13.11 -6.97 0.21
C PHE A 35 -12.23 -6.50 1.38
N CYS A 36 -11.12 -7.19 1.67
CA CYS A 36 -10.24 -6.93 2.78
C CYS A 36 -9.07 -6.02 2.38
N ILE A 37 -8.32 -6.34 1.32
CA ILE A 37 -7.08 -5.62 0.97
C ILE A 37 -7.37 -4.45 0.00
N PRO A 38 -7.16 -3.17 0.40
CA PRO A 38 -7.48 -2.05 -0.46
C PRO A 38 -6.58 -2.02 -1.70
N CYS A 39 -7.14 -2.24 -2.89
CA CYS A 39 -6.45 -2.19 -4.17
C CYS A 39 -7.28 -1.43 -5.20
N ASN A 40 -6.63 -0.90 -6.22
CA ASN A 40 -7.33 -0.47 -7.42
C ASN A 40 -7.63 -1.70 -8.29
N PRO A 41 -8.90 -2.06 -8.52
CA PRO A 41 -9.26 -3.24 -9.31
C PRO A 41 -9.15 -3.00 -10.83
N TYR A 42 -8.94 -1.75 -11.25
CA TYR A 42 -8.97 -1.33 -12.65
C TYR A 42 -7.59 -0.97 -13.21
N PHE A 43 -6.53 -1.11 -12.39
CA PHE A 43 -5.16 -0.86 -12.81
C PHE A 43 -4.22 -1.89 -12.17
N PRO A 44 -3.22 -2.40 -12.91
CA PRO A 44 -2.98 -2.21 -14.35
C PRO A 44 -4.07 -2.81 -15.24
N THR A 45 -4.08 -2.44 -16.52
CA THR A 45 -4.99 -3.06 -17.50
C THR A 45 -4.52 -4.47 -17.87
N PRO A 46 -5.38 -5.33 -18.44
CA PRO A 46 -4.96 -6.66 -18.92
C PRO A 46 -3.75 -6.63 -19.86
N ALA A 47 -3.69 -5.67 -20.78
CA ALA A 47 -2.56 -5.53 -21.71
C ALA A 47 -1.23 -5.19 -21.00
N MET A 48 -1.29 -4.45 -19.89
CA MET A 48 -0.10 -4.16 -19.08
C MET A 48 0.38 -5.41 -18.34
N PHE A 49 -0.54 -6.27 -17.89
CA PHE A 49 -0.17 -7.59 -17.36
C PHE A 49 0.46 -8.48 -18.44
N ASP A 50 -0.06 -8.45 -19.67
CA ASP A 50 0.52 -9.21 -20.79
C ASP A 50 1.94 -8.72 -21.15
N ASP A 51 2.21 -7.40 -21.13
CA ASP A 51 3.58 -6.87 -21.31
C ASP A 51 4.52 -7.33 -20.19
N MET A 52 4.09 -7.26 -18.93
CA MET A 52 4.88 -7.76 -17.80
C MET A 52 5.16 -9.27 -17.93
N ALA A 53 4.17 -10.05 -18.36
CA ALA A 53 4.33 -11.49 -18.59
C ALA A 53 5.32 -11.77 -19.72
N GLY A 54 5.24 -11.02 -20.83
CA GLY A 54 6.16 -11.12 -21.95
C GLY A 54 7.62 -10.78 -21.59
N ARG A 55 7.81 -9.92 -20.59
CA ARG A 55 9.14 -9.50 -20.09
C ARG A 55 9.58 -10.21 -18.81
N LEU A 56 8.80 -11.18 -18.34
CA LEU A 56 9.01 -11.81 -17.03
C LEU A 56 10.44 -12.33 -16.86
N ARG A 57 11.00 -12.98 -17.89
CA ARG A 57 12.36 -13.51 -17.87
C ARG A 57 13.39 -12.42 -17.59
N ASP A 58 13.28 -11.27 -18.26
CA ASP A 58 14.24 -10.18 -18.10
C ASP A 58 14.10 -9.55 -16.71
N ILE A 59 12.85 -9.30 -16.28
CA ILE A 59 12.53 -8.70 -14.96
C ILE A 59 13.11 -9.54 -13.82
N ILE A 60 13.07 -10.87 -13.90
CA ILE A 60 13.55 -11.74 -12.81
C ILE A 60 15.05 -12.09 -12.89
N THR A 61 15.70 -11.90 -14.05
CA THR A 61 17.10 -12.31 -14.25
C THR A 61 18.10 -11.17 -14.12
N TYR A 62 17.69 -9.93 -14.42
CA TYR A 62 18.57 -8.77 -14.29
C TYR A 62 18.37 -8.07 -12.95
N TYR A 63 19.46 -7.49 -12.43
CA TYR A 63 19.33 -6.47 -11.38
C TYR A 63 18.59 -5.26 -11.96
N PRO A 64 17.79 -4.56 -11.14
CA PRO A 64 17.17 -3.32 -11.57
C PRO A 64 18.22 -2.25 -11.90
N SER A 65 17.79 -1.09 -12.36
CA SER A 65 18.58 0.13 -12.36
C SER A 65 18.86 0.61 -10.92
N SER A 66 19.76 1.59 -10.77
CA SER A 66 20.00 2.22 -9.47
C SER A 66 18.74 2.88 -8.92
N ALA A 67 18.62 2.94 -7.59
CA ALA A 67 17.50 3.63 -6.95
C ALA A 67 17.39 5.10 -7.40
N ASP A 68 18.50 5.77 -7.67
CA ASP A 68 18.52 7.14 -8.20
C ASP A 68 17.87 7.23 -9.59
N THR A 69 18.11 6.24 -10.46
CA THR A 69 17.52 6.19 -11.81
C THR A 69 16.01 6.01 -11.73
N ILE A 70 15.55 5.03 -10.92
CA ILE A 70 14.12 4.76 -10.74
C ILE A 70 13.42 5.95 -10.06
N THR A 71 14.07 6.55 -9.07
CA THR A 71 13.56 7.75 -8.38
C THR A 71 13.46 8.93 -9.33
N ALA A 72 14.47 9.17 -10.18
CA ALA A 72 14.44 10.24 -11.16
C ALA A 72 13.30 10.07 -12.17
N GLU A 73 13.06 8.85 -12.65
CA GLU A 73 11.95 8.56 -13.57
C GLU A 73 10.60 8.84 -12.89
N LEU A 74 10.37 8.30 -11.67
CA LEU A 74 9.15 8.57 -10.91
C LEU A 74 8.97 10.08 -10.65
N CYS A 75 10.03 10.77 -10.27
CA CYS A 75 10.02 12.20 -9.98
C CYS A 75 9.69 13.05 -11.22
N ASN A 76 10.14 12.62 -12.40
CA ASN A 76 9.76 13.25 -13.67
C ASN A 76 8.24 13.13 -13.92
N LEU A 77 7.64 11.97 -13.62
CA LEU A 77 6.18 11.80 -13.74
C LEU A 77 5.42 12.66 -12.72
N LEU A 78 5.91 12.72 -11.49
CA LEU A 78 5.29 13.45 -10.38
C LEU A 78 5.60 14.96 -10.36
N GLN A 79 6.49 15.43 -11.23
CA GLN A 79 7.02 16.80 -11.22
C GLN A 79 7.60 17.20 -9.86
N LEU A 80 8.36 16.27 -9.26
CA LEU A 80 9.05 16.47 -7.98
C LEU A 80 10.57 16.52 -8.17
N PRO A 81 11.32 17.26 -7.33
CA PRO A 81 12.77 17.20 -7.33
C PRO A 81 13.27 15.87 -6.72
N PRO A 82 14.11 15.07 -7.41
CA PRO A 82 14.57 13.77 -6.91
C PRO A 82 15.23 13.80 -5.52
N GLN A 83 15.92 14.89 -5.18
CA GLN A 83 16.56 15.06 -3.89
C GLN A 83 15.58 15.08 -2.71
N ALA A 84 14.33 15.48 -2.96
CA ALA A 84 13.25 15.54 -1.98
C ALA A 84 12.53 14.20 -1.77
N VAL A 85 12.89 13.16 -2.54
CA VAL A 85 12.20 11.88 -2.54
C VAL A 85 13.12 10.77 -2.01
N ALA A 86 12.54 9.86 -1.22
CA ALA A 86 13.17 8.59 -0.89
C ALA A 86 12.17 7.45 -1.18
N MET A 87 12.54 6.56 -2.10
CA MET A 87 11.72 5.41 -2.48
C MET A 87 12.07 4.18 -1.63
N GLY A 88 11.05 3.49 -1.13
CA GLY A 88 11.19 2.28 -0.33
C GLY A 88 10.41 1.10 -0.91
N ASN A 89 10.66 -0.08 -0.35
CA ASN A 89 10.02 -1.36 -0.64
C ASN A 89 8.58 -1.42 -0.06
N GLY A 90 7.79 -0.39 -0.37
CA GLY A 90 6.50 -0.08 0.21
C GLY A 90 6.57 0.94 1.34
N SER A 91 5.45 1.60 1.60
CA SER A 91 5.35 2.61 2.65
C SER A 91 5.67 2.07 4.05
N THR A 92 5.44 0.78 4.31
CA THR A 92 5.79 0.16 5.60
C THR A 92 7.29 0.14 5.89
N GLU A 93 8.15 -0.11 4.89
CA GLU A 93 9.60 0.00 5.10
C GLU A 93 9.98 1.43 5.50
N LEU A 94 9.35 2.43 4.86
CA LEU A 94 9.57 3.83 5.17
C LEU A 94 9.06 4.21 6.57
N ILE A 95 7.93 3.65 7.02
CA ILE A 95 7.44 3.82 8.40
C ILE A 95 8.49 3.30 9.40
N THR A 96 9.07 2.13 9.14
CA THR A 96 10.14 1.56 9.98
C THR A 96 11.35 2.50 10.06
N TRP A 97 11.83 3.03 8.93
CA TRP A 97 12.97 3.96 8.94
C TRP A 97 12.64 5.33 9.54
N ILE A 98 11.43 5.86 9.33
CA ILE A 98 10.96 7.09 9.98
C ILE A 98 11.00 6.89 11.51
N ASP A 99 10.47 5.78 12.01
CA ASP A 99 10.45 5.46 13.43
C ASP A 99 11.87 5.31 14.01
N HIS A 100 12.78 4.60 13.34
CA HIS A 100 14.14 4.40 13.85
C HIS A 100 15.01 5.67 13.82
N LEU A 101 14.79 6.56 12.86
CA LEU A 101 15.71 7.68 12.60
C LEU A 101 15.22 9.02 13.14
N LEU A 102 13.90 9.20 13.19
CA LEU A 102 13.28 10.52 13.33
C LEU A 102 12.34 10.60 14.53
N VAL A 103 11.65 9.52 14.88
CA VAL A 103 10.89 9.46 16.13
C VAL A 103 11.87 9.14 17.26
N ARG A 104 11.89 9.95 18.32
CA ARG A 104 12.81 9.77 19.46
C ARG A 104 12.13 9.07 20.63
N GLU A 105 11.26 9.79 21.32
CA GLU A 105 10.67 9.32 22.58
C GLU A 105 9.19 8.96 22.43
N SER A 106 8.46 9.72 21.59
CA SER A 106 7.01 9.62 21.53
C SER A 106 6.43 10.01 20.18
N LEU A 107 5.30 9.40 19.83
CA LEU A 107 4.51 9.68 18.63
C LEU A 107 3.04 9.82 19.02
N ALA A 108 2.43 10.96 18.66
CA ALA A 108 0.99 11.19 18.83
C ALA A 108 0.25 10.64 17.62
N ILE A 109 -0.87 9.93 17.85
CA ILE A 109 -1.55 9.17 16.79
C ILE A 109 -3.07 9.19 16.99
N PRO A 110 -3.87 9.64 16.01
CA PRO A 110 -5.32 9.46 16.02
C PRO A 110 -5.68 7.97 15.92
N VAL A 111 -6.65 7.49 16.72
CA VAL A 111 -7.14 6.11 16.67
C VAL A 111 -8.67 6.07 16.52
N PRO A 112 -9.23 5.20 15.64
CA PRO A 112 -8.56 4.14 14.92
C PRO A 112 -7.77 4.62 13.70
N THR A 113 -6.64 3.96 13.41
CA THR A 113 -5.81 4.25 12.23
C THR A 113 -5.15 2.97 11.68
N PHE A 114 -4.20 3.12 10.75
CA PHE A 114 -3.40 2.02 10.24
C PHE A 114 -2.44 1.51 11.32
N GLY A 115 -2.56 0.23 11.68
CA GLY A 115 -1.87 -0.35 12.84
C GLY A 115 -0.36 -0.19 12.83
N ARG A 116 0.29 -0.09 11.67
CA ARG A 116 1.74 0.14 11.65
C ARG A 116 2.20 1.45 12.27
N TRP A 117 1.34 2.48 12.32
CA TRP A 117 1.66 3.70 13.05
C TRP A 117 1.67 3.48 14.56
N THR A 118 0.87 2.54 15.09
CA THR A 118 0.89 2.18 16.53
C THR A 118 1.94 1.12 16.83
N ASP A 119 2.00 0.05 16.03
CA ASP A 119 2.78 -1.15 16.34
C ASP A 119 4.29 -0.87 16.28
N GLN A 120 4.74 -0.16 15.24
CA GLN A 120 6.16 0.13 15.02
C GLN A 120 6.82 0.91 16.19
N PRO A 121 6.29 2.04 16.68
CA PRO A 121 6.87 2.73 17.83
C PRO A 121 6.77 1.91 19.13
N MET A 122 5.72 1.09 19.33
CA MET A 122 5.65 0.20 20.49
C MET A 122 6.72 -0.90 20.43
N GLU A 123 6.93 -1.52 19.27
CA GLU A 123 7.97 -2.53 19.01
C GLU A 123 9.37 -1.98 19.29
N THR A 124 9.59 -0.67 19.13
CA THR A 124 10.87 0.00 19.39
C THR A 124 10.93 0.72 20.75
N GLY A 125 9.96 0.46 21.64
CA GLY A 125 9.96 0.95 23.02
C GLY A 125 9.62 2.43 23.19
N LYS A 126 9.03 3.07 22.17
CA LYS A 126 8.62 4.48 22.21
C LYS A 126 7.21 4.62 22.77
N ARG A 127 6.94 5.78 23.39
CA ARG A 127 5.61 6.11 23.91
C ARG A 127 4.65 6.44 22.77
N VAL A 128 3.48 5.79 22.75
CA VAL A 128 2.41 6.11 21.79
C VAL A 128 1.30 6.88 22.50
N ASP A 129 1.15 8.15 22.13
CA ASP A 129 0.13 9.05 22.68
C ASP A 129 -1.11 9.01 21.77
N MET A 130 -2.10 8.19 22.13
CA MET A 130 -3.28 7.93 21.29
C MET A 130 -4.38 8.97 21.49
N PHE A 131 -4.82 9.61 20.40
CA PHE A 131 -5.94 10.54 20.37
C PHE A 131 -7.21 9.83 19.84
N PRO A 132 -8.22 9.56 20.68
CA PRO A 132 -9.39 8.78 20.26
C PRO A 132 -10.35 9.60 19.39
N LEU A 133 -10.54 9.16 18.15
CA LEU A 133 -11.57 9.65 17.24
C LEU A 133 -12.94 9.11 17.67
N GLN A 134 -13.89 10.01 17.87
CA GLN A 134 -15.20 9.66 18.44
C GLN A 134 -16.17 9.19 17.36
N GLU A 135 -16.81 8.04 17.58
CA GLU A 135 -17.89 7.53 16.71
C GLU A 135 -19.04 8.54 16.59
N SER A 136 -19.37 9.25 17.69
CA SER A 136 -20.43 10.28 17.72
C SER A 136 -20.20 11.44 16.75
N SER A 137 -18.94 11.68 16.38
CA SER A 137 -18.52 12.69 15.42
C SER A 137 -18.15 12.09 14.06
N GLY A 138 -18.57 10.85 13.79
CA GLY A 138 -18.25 10.15 12.55
C GLY A 138 -16.76 9.81 12.39
N PHE A 139 -16.02 9.71 13.50
CA PHE A 139 -14.56 9.56 13.52
C PHE A 139 -13.79 10.75 12.92
N ALA A 140 -14.42 11.93 12.78
CA ALA A 140 -13.73 13.12 12.28
C ALA A 140 -12.58 13.53 13.22
N LEU A 141 -11.42 13.86 12.63
CA LEU A 141 -10.25 14.39 13.33
C LEU A 141 -10.37 15.91 13.46
N ASP A 142 -10.56 16.38 14.69
CA ASP A 142 -10.45 17.80 15.03
C ASP A 142 -8.96 18.15 15.25
N LEU A 143 -8.39 18.91 14.31
CA LEU A 143 -6.97 19.28 14.33
C LEU A 143 -6.61 20.24 15.48
N ALA A 144 -7.54 21.06 15.96
CA ALA A 144 -7.29 21.97 17.08
C ALA A 144 -7.20 21.18 18.39
N GLN A 145 -8.17 20.28 18.62
CA GLN A 145 -8.13 19.40 19.80
C GLN A 145 -6.93 18.45 19.76
N TYR A 146 -6.56 17.96 18.57
CA TYR A 146 -5.39 17.10 18.42
C TYR A 146 -4.08 17.87 18.70
N ALA A 147 -3.97 19.12 18.23
CA ALA A 147 -2.86 20.00 18.58
C ALA A 147 -2.76 20.22 20.09
N GLU A 148 -3.85 20.58 20.76
CA GLU A 148 -3.89 20.75 22.22
C GLU A 148 -3.46 19.47 22.96
N PHE A 149 -3.94 18.31 22.50
CA PHE A 149 -3.54 17.01 23.04
C PHE A 149 -2.03 16.78 22.91
N ILE A 150 -1.44 17.01 21.73
CA ILE A 150 0.01 16.88 21.50
C ILE A 150 0.79 17.75 22.49
N ARG A 151 0.36 19.01 22.68
CA ARG A 151 1.00 19.94 23.62
C ARG A 151 0.87 19.48 25.06
N ALA A 152 -0.33 19.09 25.48
CA ALA A 152 -0.60 18.62 26.84
C ALA A 152 0.21 17.36 27.20
N ARG A 153 0.45 16.48 26.23
CA ARG A 153 1.27 15.27 26.40
C ARG A 153 2.78 15.53 26.30
N GLY A 154 3.19 16.71 25.83
CA GLY A 154 4.59 17.03 25.54
C GLY A 154 5.18 16.15 24.43
N THR A 155 4.34 15.64 23.53
CA THR A 155 4.76 14.75 22.44
C THR A 155 5.48 15.54 21.35
N ARG A 156 6.56 15.00 20.81
CA ARG A 156 7.46 15.71 19.87
C ARG A 156 7.30 15.29 18.41
N ALA A 157 6.58 14.20 18.13
CA ALA A 157 6.25 13.78 16.77
C ALA A 157 4.75 13.50 16.65
N ALA A 158 4.15 13.80 15.50
CA ALA A 158 2.72 13.56 15.23
C ALA A 158 2.50 12.92 13.87
N VAL A 159 1.44 12.13 13.72
CA VAL A 159 1.04 11.54 12.44
C VAL A 159 -0.42 11.81 12.13
N ILE A 160 -0.71 12.13 10.87
CA ILE A 160 -2.04 12.24 10.30
C ILE A 160 -2.10 11.34 9.06
N CYS A 161 -3.04 10.40 9.01
CA CYS A 161 -3.36 9.69 7.76
C CYS A 161 -4.49 10.43 7.05
N ASN A 162 -4.30 10.79 5.78
CA ASN A 162 -5.30 11.52 5.00
C ASN A 162 -5.35 11.03 3.54
N PRO A 163 -6.41 10.33 3.10
CA PRO A 163 -7.54 9.84 3.89
C PRO A 163 -7.12 8.83 4.98
N ASN A 164 -7.83 8.82 6.11
CA ASN A 164 -7.54 7.91 7.22
C ASN A 164 -7.99 6.46 6.91
N ASN A 165 -7.35 5.48 7.54
CA ASN A 165 -7.70 4.06 7.44
C ASN A 165 -7.92 3.51 8.86
N PRO A 166 -9.15 3.14 9.25
CA PRO A 166 -10.10 2.45 8.38
C PRO A 166 -11.32 3.25 7.95
N ASP A 167 -11.57 4.42 8.54
CA ASP A 167 -12.81 5.20 8.41
C ASP A 167 -12.96 5.90 7.05
N GLY A 168 -11.84 6.23 6.40
CA GLY A 168 -11.84 6.95 5.12
C GLY A 168 -11.97 8.46 5.26
N GLY A 169 -11.97 8.99 6.49
CA GLY A 169 -12.07 10.41 6.79
C GLY A 169 -11.01 11.24 6.09
N PHE A 170 -11.39 12.45 5.72
CA PHE A 170 -10.58 13.35 4.90
C PHE A 170 -10.53 14.75 5.50
N LEU A 171 -9.34 15.33 5.45
CA LEU A 171 -9.05 16.71 5.83
C LEU A 171 -8.62 17.47 4.58
N HIS A 172 -9.19 18.66 4.40
CA HIS A 172 -8.79 19.54 3.31
C HIS A 172 -7.34 20.01 3.47
N ARG A 173 -6.66 20.20 2.34
CA ARG A 173 -5.27 20.65 2.25
C ARG A 173 -4.99 21.86 3.13
N HIS A 174 -5.85 22.88 3.10
CA HIS A 174 -5.66 24.11 3.87
C HIS A 174 -5.60 23.86 5.38
N ALA A 175 -6.43 22.96 5.90
CA ALA A 175 -6.48 22.63 7.32
C ALA A 175 -5.21 21.88 7.76
N ILE A 176 -4.71 20.96 6.92
CA ILE A 176 -3.43 20.27 7.16
C ILE A 176 -2.27 21.27 7.15
N VAL A 177 -2.26 22.23 6.22
CA VAL A 177 -1.24 23.29 6.17
C VAL A 177 -1.24 24.12 7.44
N GLN A 178 -2.41 24.57 7.90
CA GLN A 178 -2.52 25.30 9.18
C GLN A 178 -2.02 24.47 10.36
N PHE A 179 -2.32 23.17 10.39
CA PHE A 179 -1.80 22.28 11.43
C PHE A 179 -0.27 22.15 11.37
N MET A 180 0.31 21.99 10.19
CA MET A 180 1.76 21.95 10.01
C MET A 180 2.44 23.24 10.48
N ASP A 181 1.84 24.40 10.21
CA ASP A 181 2.35 25.69 10.65
C ASP A 181 2.27 25.85 12.17
N ALA A 182 1.14 25.44 12.78
CA ALA A 182 0.98 25.45 14.23
C ALA A 182 1.93 24.48 14.96
N MET A 183 2.38 23.43 14.27
CA MET A 183 3.28 22.38 14.78
C MET A 183 4.71 22.49 14.25
N ALA A 184 5.11 23.68 13.77
CA ALA A 184 6.45 23.90 13.18
C ALA A 184 7.61 23.65 14.16
N ASP A 185 7.37 23.71 15.47
CA ASP A 185 8.36 23.45 16.53
C ASP A 185 8.43 21.97 16.98
N LEU A 186 7.57 21.09 16.45
CA LEU A 186 7.69 19.64 16.65
C LEU A 186 8.92 19.10 15.94
N ASP A 187 9.49 18.01 16.45
CA ASP A 187 10.62 17.34 15.84
C ASP A 187 10.23 16.71 14.49
N LEU A 188 8.97 16.26 14.36
CA LEU A 188 8.45 15.63 13.16
C LEU A 188 6.93 15.69 13.05
N VAL A 189 6.42 16.02 11.87
CA VAL A 189 5.02 15.83 11.47
C VAL A 189 4.98 14.92 10.25
N ILE A 190 4.26 13.82 10.36
CA ILE A 190 4.07 12.87 9.26
C ILE A 190 2.65 12.97 8.72
N ILE A 191 2.54 13.11 7.40
CA ILE A 191 1.26 13.03 6.68
C ILE A 191 1.28 11.79 5.79
N ASP A 192 0.50 10.78 6.13
CA ASP A 192 0.35 9.56 5.32
C ASP A 192 -0.78 9.75 4.30
N GLU A 193 -0.39 10.02 3.05
CA GLU A 193 -1.26 10.24 1.91
C GLU A 193 -1.44 8.96 1.06
N SER A 194 -1.26 7.78 1.66
CA SER A 194 -1.32 6.48 0.97
C SER A 194 -2.59 6.18 0.15
N PHE A 195 -3.69 6.90 0.39
CA PHE A 195 -4.98 6.69 -0.29
C PHE A 195 -5.45 7.93 -1.05
N LEU A 196 -4.64 8.98 -1.11
CA LEU A 196 -5.07 10.31 -1.56
C LEU A 196 -5.45 10.33 -3.05
N GLU A 197 -4.90 9.45 -3.88
CA GLU A 197 -5.25 9.39 -5.31
C GLU A 197 -6.73 9.00 -5.54
N PHE A 198 -7.37 8.35 -4.56
CA PHE A 198 -8.79 8.03 -4.60
C PHE A 198 -9.69 9.18 -4.13
N ALA A 199 -9.12 10.26 -3.58
CA ALA A 199 -9.87 11.41 -3.13
C ALA A 199 -10.39 12.24 -4.32
N ASP A 200 -11.59 12.79 -4.17
CA ASP A 200 -12.30 13.68 -5.10
C ASP A 200 -12.94 14.88 -4.40
N ALA A 201 -12.67 15.07 -3.10
CA ALA A 201 -13.18 16.19 -2.30
C ALA A 201 -12.60 17.55 -2.71
N GLU A 202 -11.40 17.59 -3.29
CA GLU A 202 -10.79 18.81 -3.84
C GLU A 202 -9.78 18.46 -4.94
N VAL A 203 -9.47 19.43 -5.81
CA VAL A 203 -8.67 19.24 -7.02
C VAL A 203 -7.20 18.96 -6.71
N GLU A 204 -6.63 19.66 -5.72
CA GLU A 204 -5.25 19.51 -5.27
C GLU A 204 -5.21 19.24 -3.76
N PRO A 205 -5.46 17.99 -3.32
CA PRO A 205 -5.59 17.68 -1.90
C PRO A 205 -4.24 17.47 -1.19
N SER A 206 -3.14 17.37 -1.93
CA SER A 206 -1.85 16.98 -1.38
C SER A 206 -1.05 18.12 -0.77
N VAL A 207 -0.32 17.79 0.30
CA VAL A 207 0.66 18.67 0.94
C VAL A 207 2.12 18.35 0.60
N VAL A 208 2.42 17.54 -0.44
CA VAL A 208 3.81 17.21 -0.83
C VAL A 208 4.67 18.46 -1.09
N GLN A 209 4.11 19.48 -1.75
CA GLN A 209 4.82 20.74 -2.00
C GLN A 209 5.16 21.47 -0.69
N GLU A 210 4.25 21.42 0.27
CA GLU A 210 4.39 22.06 1.59
C GLU A 210 5.43 21.33 2.45
N ALA A 211 5.51 20.01 2.34
CA ALA A 211 6.48 19.18 3.04
C ALA A 211 7.92 19.47 2.58
N MET A 212 8.13 19.78 1.31
CA MET A 212 9.46 20.13 0.78
C MET A 212 9.99 21.45 1.35
N LEU A 213 9.11 22.34 1.80
CA LEU A 213 9.47 23.65 2.35
C LEU A 213 9.71 23.62 3.87
N ARG A 214 9.30 22.55 4.56
CA ARG A 214 9.34 22.47 6.03
C ARG A 214 10.43 21.50 6.51
N PRO A 215 11.26 21.88 7.48
CA PRO A 215 12.38 21.07 7.94
C PRO A 215 11.95 19.79 8.68
N ASN A 216 10.72 19.75 9.19
CA ASN A 216 10.18 18.72 10.08
C ASN A 216 8.97 17.97 9.50
N VAL A 217 8.62 18.14 8.23
CA VAL A 217 7.45 17.47 7.64
C VAL A 217 7.88 16.36 6.68
N ILE A 218 7.23 15.21 6.78
CA ILE A 218 7.31 14.11 5.81
C ILE A 218 5.90 13.80 5.30
N VAL A 219 5.79 13.65 3.98
CA VAL A 219 4.61 13.06 3.34
C VAL A 219 4.95 11.66 2.87
N LEU A 220 4.12 10.68 3.23
CA LEU A 220 4.27 9.28 2.83
C LEU A 220 3.23 8.91 1.76
N ARG A 221 3.66 8.20 0.72
CA ARG A 221 2.81 7.73 -0.38
C ARG A 221 3.03 6.24 -0.64
N SER A 222 1.94 5.53 -0.90
CA SER A 222 1.94 4.10 -1.18
C SER A 222 1.45 3.85 -2.59
N LEU A 223 2.30 3.26 -3.42
CA LEU A 223 1.95 2.99 -4.82
C LEU A 223 1.30 1.61 -5.02
N GLY A 224 1.48 0.68 -4.07
CA GLY A 224 0.83 -0.64 -4.16
C GLY A 224 -0.71 -0.57 -4.14
N LYS A 225 -1.29 0.46 -3.49
CA LYS A 225 -2.75 0.62 -3.34
C LYS A 225 -3.40 1.16 -4.60
N ASN A 226 -2.98 2.36 -5.02
CA ASN A 226 -3.54 3.05 -6.17
C ASN A 226 -3.23 2.36 -7.51
N PHE A 227 -2.11 1.64 -7.61
CA PHE A 227 -1.79 0.87 -8.79
C PHE A 227 -2.27 -0.58 -8.72
N GLY A 228 -2.86 -1.04 -7.62
CA GLY A 228 -3.33 -2.43 -7.50
C GLY A 228 -2.21 -3.49 -7.43
N LEU A 229 -0.95 -3.08 -7.23
CA LEU A 229 0.24 -3.94 -7.31
C LEU A 229 0.92 -4.14 -5.94
N HIS A 230 0.16 -4.60 -4.95
CA HIS A 230 0.70 -4.82 -3.60
C HIS A 230 1.90 -5.74 -3.56
N GLY A 231 1.93 -6.78 -4.39
CA GLY A 231 3.00 -7.79 -4.42
C GLY A 231 4.35 -7.25 -4.88
N ILE A 232 4.37 -6.15 -5.63
CA ILE A 232 5.61 -5.52 -6.12
C ILE A 232 6.31 -4.74 -5.01
N ARG A 233 5.59 -4.34 -3.94
CA ARG A 233 6.16 -3.65 -2.77
C ARG A 233 6.92 -2.35 -3.15
N PHE A 234 6.21 -1.25 -3.34
CA PHE A 234 6.86 0.04 -3.63
C PHE A 234 6.04 1.23 -3.13
N GLY A 235 6.75 2.26 -2.72
CA GLY A 235 6.22 3.50 -2.16
C GLY A 235 7.34 4.52 -2.00
N TYR A 236 6.99 5.74 -1.62
CA TYR A 236 7.96 6.80 -1.48
C TYR A 236 7.54 7.76 -0.38
N LEU A 237 8.50 8.51 0.14
CA LEU A 237 8.23 9.70 0.93
C LEU A 237 8.73 10.93 0.20
N VAL A 238 8.11 12.06 0.49
CA VAL A 238 8.50 13.39 0.06
C VAL A 238 8.76 14.25 1.30
N ALA A 239 9.90 14.92 1.33
CA ALA A 239 10.28 15.83 2.40
C ALA A 239 11.25 16.87 1.85
N ASN A 240 11.67 17.84 2.67
CA ASN A 240 12.81 18.67 2.30
C ASN A 240 14.05 17.80 1.99
N PRO A 241 14.98 18.24 1.11
CA PRO A 241 16.09 17.40 0.65
C PRO A 241 17.01 16.86 1.75
N ALA A 242 17.18 17.60 2.85
CA ALA A 242 17.99 17.17 3.98
C ALA A 242 17.33 15.99 4.72
N LEU A 243 16.03 16.09 5.00
CA LEU A 243 15.27 15.05 5.68
C LEU A 243 15.07 13.81 4.80
N ALA A 244 14.73 14.01 3.53
CA ALA A 244 14.66 12.91 2.56
C ALA A 244 16.01 12.21 2.40
N GLY A 245 17.11 12.98 2.36
CA GLY A 245 18.48 12.45 2.32
C GLY A 245 18.84 11.58 3.52
N ARG A 246 18.42 11.95 4.74
CA ARG A 246 18.64 11.14 5.96
C ARG A 246 17.95 9.78 5.90
N VAL A 247 16.73 9.71 5.37
CA VAL A 247 16.05 8.42 5.19
C VAL A 247 16.72 7.63 4.07
N ARG A 248 16.99 8.28 2.93
CA ARG A 248 17.63 7.65 1.77
C ARG A 248 18.98 7.03 2.09
N SER A 249 19.79 7.65 2.96
CA SER A 249 21.09 7.09 3.36
C SER A 249 21.01 5.79 4.18
N MET A 250 19.85 5.47 4.74
CA MET A 250 19.63 4.28 5.56
C MET A 250 18.97 3.15 4.79
N LEU A 251 18.41 3.44 3.61
CA LEU A 251 17.80 2.42 2.77
C LEU A 251 18.88 1.46 2.24
N PRO A 252 18.61 0.14 2.24
CA PRO A 252 19.53 -0.83 1.67
C PRO A 252 19.87 -0.51 0.21
N LYS A 253 21.11 -0.80 -0.19
CA LYS A 253 21.44 -0.85 -1.63
C LYS A 253 20.54 -1.88 -2.29
N TRP A 254 20.01 -1.57 -3.46
CA TRP A 254 19.10 -2.45 -4.21
C TRP A 254 17.79 -2.76 -3.47
N ASN A 255 17.27 -1.82 -2.67
CA ASN A 255 15.98 -2.00 -1.97
C ASN A 255 14.78 -2.04 -2.93
N LEU A 256 14.86 -1.35 -4.08
CA LEU A 256 13.85 -1.41 -5.13
C LEU A 256 14.09 -2.63 -6.01
N ASN A 257 13.01 -3.32 -6.37
CA ASN A 257 13.06 -4.50 -7.22
C ASN A 257 12.74 -4.17 -8.70
N ALA A 258 13.10 -5.08 -9.60
CA ALA A 258 12.92 -4.91 -11.04
C ALA A 258 11.46 -4.81 -11.50
N PHE A 259 10.50 -5.38 -10.76
CA PHE A 259 9.08 -5.16 -11.04
C PHE A 259 8.67 -3.71 -10.75
N ALA A 260 9.18 -3.12 -9.65
CA ALA A 260 8.91 -1.73 -9.32
C ALA A 260 9.49 -0.78 -10.38
N GLU A 261 10.70 -1.06 -10.86
CA GLU A 261 11.28 -0.35 -12.00
C GLU A 261 10.40 -0.47 -13.24
N HIS A 262 10.05 -1.69 -13.65
CA HIS A 262 9.24 -1.90 -14.85
C HIS A 262 7.93 -1.11 -14.78
N VAL A 263 7.24 -1.15 -13.63
CA VAL A 263 6.02 -0.36 -13.43
C VAL A 263 6.31 1.14 -13.56
N VAL A 264 7.28 1.69 -12.83
CA VAL A 264 7.60 3.12 -12.88
C VAL A 264 7.88 3.60 -14.31
N PHE A 265 8.64 2.84 -15.09
CA PHE A 265 8.94 3.19 -16.48
C PHE A 265 7.74 2.98 -17.41
N MET A 266 6.91 1.99 -17.16
CA MET A 266 5.71 1.71 -17.94
C MET A 266 4.66 2.80 -17.76
N LEU A 267 4.56 3.38 -16.55
CA LEU A 267 3.61 4.42 -16.22
C LEU A 267 3.58 5.47 -17.32
N LYS A 268 4.74 5.95 -17.82
CA LYS A 268 4.82 7.11 -18.74
C LYS A 268 3.89 7.02 -19.96
N TYR A 269 3.51 5.81 -20.35
CA TYR A 269 2.65 5.52 -21.50
C TYR A 269 1.18 5.29 -21.14
N HIS A 270 0.84 5.12 -19.85
CA HIS A 270 -0.48 4.70 -19.37
C HIS A 270 -1.12 5.68 -18.37
N GLY A 271 -0.76 6.96 -18.44
CA GLY A 271 -1.33 7.99 -17.56
C GLY A 271 -2.85 8.15 -17.73
N GLN A 272 -3.38 7.95 -18.95
CA GLN A 272 -4.81 8.03 -19.21
C GLN A 272 -5.57 6.85 -18.59
N GLU A 273 -5.09 5.62 -18.78
CA GLU A 273 -5.69 4.42 -18.19
C GLU A 273 -5.64 4.47 -16.66
N TYR A 274 -4.55 5.00 -16.10
CA TYR A 274 -4.45 5.24 -14.67
C TYR A 274 -5.50 6.24 -14.17
N ALA A 275 -5.64 7.41 -14.80
CA ALA A 275 -6.63 8.41 -14.41
C ALA A 275 -8.07 7.87 -14.49
N GLU A 276 -8.38 7.18 -15.59
CA GLU A 276 -9.68 6.53 -15.80
C GLU A 276 -9.97 5.47 -14.73
N SER A 277 -8.96 4.67 -14.34
CA SER A 277 -9.10 3.69 -13.27
C SER A 277 -9.52 4.33 -11.93
N LEU A 278 -8.94 5.49 -11.58
CA LEU A 278 -9.28 6.22 -10.36
C LEU A 278 -10.71 6.77 -10.43
N HIS A 279 -11.13 7.29 -11.59
CA HIS A 279 -12.50 7.76 -11.81
C HIS A 279 -13.52 6.63 -11.62
N GLN A 280 -13.24 5.43 -12.13
CA GLN A 280 -14.09 4.26 -11.94
C GLN A 280 -14.18 3.86 -10.46
N VAL A 281 -13.06 3.84 -9.73
CA VAL A 281 -13.08 3.55 -8.28
C VAL A 281 -13.89 4.59 -7.51
N ARG A 282 -13.77 5.89 -7.83
CA ARG A 282 -14.54 6.96 -7.16
C ARG A 282 -16.04 6.80 -7.39
N ARG A 283 -16.46 6.54 -8.64
CA ARG A 283 -17.86 6.26 -8.97
C ARG A 283 -18.37 5.04 -8.20
N ASP A 284 -17.64 3.93 -8.28
CA ASP A 284 -18.05 2.68 -7.66
C ASP A 284 -18.10 2.77 -6.13
N ARG A 285 -17.27 3.64 -5.51
CA ARG A 285 -17.35 3.95 -4.08
C ARG A 285 -18.69 4.55 -3.71
N LEU A 286 -19.19 5.50 -4.49
CA LEU A 286 -20.49 6.15 -4.25
C LEU A 286 -21.64 5.15 -4.43
N ASP A 287 -21.59 4.36 -5.50
CA ASP A 287 -22.59 3.32 -5.79
C ASP A 287 -22.62 2.23 -4.71
N MET A 288 -21.44 1.77 -4.26
CA MET A 288 -21.32 0.80 -3.18
C MET A 288 -21.82 1.36 -1.85
N ALA A 289 -21.51 2.62 -1.54
CA ALA A 289 -22.00 3.29 -0.33
C ALA A 289 -23.53 3.37 -0.32
N SER A 290 -24.15 3.74 -1.44
CA SER A 290 -25.60 3.75 -1.63
C SER A 290 -26.23 2.37 -1.38
N GLN A 291 -25.68 1.32 -1.99
CA GLN A 291 -26.21 -0.04 -1.85
C GLN A 291 -26.08 -0.58 -0.42
N LEU A 292 -24.95 -0.32 0.24
CA LEU A 292 -24.74 -0.75 1.63
C LEU A 292 -25.64 0.03 2.61
N ALA A 293 -25.85 1.32 2.39
CA ALA A 293 -26.71 2.16 3.23
C ALA A 293 -28.20 1.77 3.13
N ALA A 294 -28.61 1.07 2.07
CA ALA A 294 -29.97 0.54 1.93
C ALA A 294 -30.25 -0.68 2.82
N LEU A 295 -29.21 -1.33 3.38
CA LEU A 295 -29.38 -2.49 4.26
C LEU A 295 -29.81 -2.04 5.68
N PRO A 296 -30.89 -2.58 6.26
CA PRO A 296 -31.44 -2.13 7.54
C PRO A 296 -30.43 -2.17 8.71
N GLY A 297 -30.21 -1.03 9.37
CA GLY A 297 -29.36 -0.94 10.56
C GLY A 297 -27.86 -0.86 10.29
N LEU A 298 -27.43 -0.92 9.01
CA LEU A 298 -26.05 -0.56 8.65
C LEU A 298 -25.88 0.95 8.72
N THR A 299 -24.68 1.39 9.11
CA THR A 299 -24.27 2.78 8.99
C THR A 299 -22.98 2.83 8.20
N VAL A 300 -23.00 3.50 7.05
CA VAL A 300 -21.84 3.66 6.16
C VAL A 300 -21.25 5.04 6.40
N TYR A 301 -19.96 5.10 6.73
CA TYR A 301 -19.26 6.38 6.92
C TYR A 301 -18.74 6.91 5.57
N PRO A 302 -18.81 8.23 5.33
CA PRO A 302 -18.22 8.84 4.14
C PRO A 302 -16.72 8.56 4.05
N SER A 303 -16.23 8.35 2.83
CA SER A 303 -14.82 7.99 2.60
C SER A 303 -14.27 8.69 1.38
N GLN A 304 -13.01 9.11 1.48
CA GLN A 304 -12.19 9.59 0.37
C GLN A 304 -11.09 8.58 -0.03
N GLY A 305 -11.05 7.39 0.59
CA GLY A 305 -10.22 6.26 0.17
C GLY A 305 -10.94 5.33 -0.82
N ASN A 306 -10.35 4.16 -1.12
CA ASN A 306 -10.97 3.09 -1.92
C ASN A 306 -11.61 1.98 -1.05
N PHE A 307 -12.19 2.38 0.07
CA PHE A 307 -12.87 1.48 1.00
C PHE A 307 -13.92 2.28 1.79
N LEU A 308 -14.88 1.57 2.38
CA LEU A 308 -15.92 2.13 3.22
C LEU A 308 -15.84 1.50 4.61
N PHE A 309 -15.97 2.33 5.64
CA PHE A 309 -16.12 1.87 7.01
C PHE A 309 -17.61 1.74 7.31
N VAL A 310 -17.99 0.60 7.87
CA VAL A 310 -19.39 0.22 8.04
C VAL A 310 -19.59 -0.27 9.45
N ARG A 311 -20.52 0.36 10.17
CA ARG A 311 -21.04 -0.17 11.43
C ARG A 311 -22.19 -1.12 11.14
N LEU A 312 -22.11 -2.31 11.73
CA LEU A 312 -23.13 -3.35 11.67
C LEU A 312 -24.35 -3.00 12.54
N PRO A 313 -25.51 -3.64 12.30
CA PRO A 313 -26.69 -3.50 13.14
C PRO A 313 -26.42 -3.90 14.59
N VAL A 314 -27.23 -3.38 15.51
CA VAL A 314 -27.16 -3.76 16.93
C VAL A 314 -27.36 -5.26 17.08
N GLY A 315 -26.47 -5.91 17.82
CA GLY A 315 -26.48 -7.36 18.06
C GLY A 315 -25.72 -8.20 17.02
N ALA A 316 -25.25 -7.60 15.92
CA ALA A 316 -24.38 -8.29 14.97
C ALA A 316 -22.91 -8.18 15.40
N GLU A 317 -22.22 -9.32 15.44
CA GLU A 317 -20.78 -9.41 15.72
C GLU A 317 -19.98 -9.55 14.42
N GLY A 318 -19.02 -8.66 14.18
CA GLY A 318 -18.29 -8.60 12.91
C GLY A 318 -17.44 -9.83 12.63
N THR A 319 -16.95 -10.52 13.66
CA THR A 319 -16.22 -11.79 13.48
C THR A 319 -17.16 -12.89 12.95
N VAL A 320 -18.39 -12.96 13.48
CA VAL A 320 -19.42 -13.89 13.01
C VAL A 320 -19.85 -13.54 11.58
N VAL A 321 -20.07 -12.26 11.29
CA VAL A 321 -20.44 -11.81 9.94
C VAL A 321 -19.33 -12.14 8.94
N ARG A 322 -18.07 -11.85 9.28
CA ARG A 322 -16.90 -12.20 8.45
C ARG A 322 -16.83 -13.69 8.19
N ASP A 323 -16.92 -14.51 9.24
CA ASP A 323 -16.78 -15.95 9.13
C ASP A 323 -17.87 -16.54 8.25
N ARG A 324 -19.13 -16.12 8.45
CA ARG A 324 -20.26 -16.55 7.62
C ARG A 324 -20.16 -16.08 6.17
N LEU A 325 -19.77 -14.83 5.92
CA LEU A 325 -19.52 -14.35 4.54
C LEU A 325 -18.44 -15.17 3.84
N LEU A 326 -17.38 -15.55 4.56
CA LEU A 326 -16.31 -16.36 4.00
C LEU A 326 -16.78 -17.78 3.72
N THR A 327 -17.44 -18.44 4.66
CA THR A 327 -17.82 -19.86 4.54
C THR A 327 -19.06 -20.09 3.67
N GLU A 328 -20.05 -19.20 3.75
CA GLU A 328 -21.34 -19.37 3.05
C GLU A 328 -21.34 -18.69 1.67
N HIS A 329 -20.54 -17.63 1.47
CA HIS A 329 -20.58 -16.81 0.25
C HIS A 329 -19.23 -16.69 -0.47
N ARG A 330 -18.15 -17.21 0.10
CA ARG A 330 -16.77 -17.04 -0.38
C ARG A 330 -16.36 -15.57 -0.52
N ILE A 331 -16.74 -14.75 0.46
CA ILE A 331 -16.44 -13.32 0.52
C ILE A 331 -15.59 -13.03 1.75
N LEU A 332 -14.40 -12.48 1.53
CA LEU A 332 -13.49 -12.07 2.59
C LEU A 332 -13.68 -10.58 2.89
N VAL A 333 -13.99 -10.24 4.13
CA VAL A 333 -14.13 -8.84 4.60
C VAL A 333 -13.13 -8.52 5.70
N ARG A 334 -12.79 -7.23 5.86
CA ARG A 334 -11.93 -6.79 6.99
C ARG A 334 -12.78 -6.43 8.20
N GLU A 335 -12.90 -7.35 9.14
CA GLU A 335 -13.38 -7.07 10.50
C GLU A 335 -12.40 -6.13 11.23
N CYS A 336 -12.89 -5.15 11.99
CA CYS A 336 -12.07 -4.08 12.58
C CYS A 336 -12.05 -4.04 14.12
N GLY A 337 -12.45 -5.11 14.81
CA GLY A 337 -12.44 -5.18 16.28
C GLY A 337 -11.05 -5.31 16.89
N ASN A 338 -10.06 -5.78 16.12
CA ASN A 338 -8.65 -5.78 16.54
C ASN A 338 -7.90 -4.47 16.24
N LYS A 339 -8.58 -3.45 15.71
CA LYS A 339 -7.99 -2.11 15.57
C LYS A 339 -8.22 -1.32 16.86
N ILE A 340 -7.15 -0.78 17.43
CA ILE A 340 -7.23 0.14 18.58
C ILE A 340 -8.14 1.31 18.22
N GLY A 341 -9.10 1.66 19.07
CA GLY A 341 -10.08 2.71 18.82
C GLY A 341 -11.30 2.28 17.99
N SER A 342 -11.44 0.99 17.66
CA SER A 342 -12.59 0.41 16.96
C SER A 342 -13.21 -0.73 17.80
N SER A 343 -14.28 -1.36 17.30
CA SER A 343 -14.93 -2.51 17.94
C SER A 343 -15.33 -3.57 16.93
N SER A 344 -15.76 -4.75 17.42
CA SER A 344 -16.23 -5.85 16.57
C SER A 344 -17.47 -5.51 15.74
N ARG A 345 -18.15 -4.39 16.03
CA ARG A 345 -19.29 -3.91 15.26
C ARG A 345 -18.91 -3.29 13.93
N PHE A 346 -17.62 -3.16 13.60
CA PHE A 346 -17.17 -2.46 12.41
C PHE A 346 -16.49 -3.37 11.40
N LEU A 347 -16.83 -3.16 10.13
CA LEU A 347 -16.14 -3.71 8.98
C LEU A 347 -15.52 -2.58 8.15
N ARG A 348 -14.39 -2.87 7.51
CA ARG A 348 -13.88 -2.07 6.39
C ARG A 348 -14.04 -2.90 5.11
N LEU A 349 -14.74 -2.35 4.13
CA LEU A 349 -15.08 -3.02 2.88
C LEU A 349 -14.42 -2.27 1.72
N VAL A 350 -13.53 -2.93 1.00
CA VAL A 350 -12.81 -2.35 -0.15
C VAL A 350 -13.77 -2.15 -1.32
N VAL A 351 -13.61 -1.04 -2.04
CA VAL A 351 -14.42 -0.77 -3.24
C VAL A 351 -14.02 -1.74 -4.34
N ARG A 352 -15.03 -2.39 -4.93
CA ARG A 352 -14.89 -3.44 -5.94
C ARG A 352 -15.87 -3.19 -7.09
N PRO A 353 -15.69 -3.86 -8.25
CA PRO A 353 -16.64 -3.79 -9.35
C PRO A 353 -18.06 -4.22 -8.95
N GLN A 354 -19.07 -3.67 -9.64
CA GLN A 354 -20.49 -3.88 -9.31
C GLN A 354 -20.93 -5.35 -9.26
N VAL A 355 -20.27 -6.25 -10.01
CA VAL A 355 -20.54 -7.70 -9.92
C VAL A 355 -20.21 -8.27 -8.54
N ASP A 356 -19.10 -7.84 -7.96
CA ASP A 356 -18.67 -8.28 -6.63
C ASP A 356 -19.49 -7.60 -5.54
N VAL A 357 -19.79 -6.30 -5.70
CA VAL A 357 -20.61 -5.53 -4.75
C VAL A 357 -22.00 -6.14 -4.62
N ARG A 358 -22.65 -6.54 -5.73
CA ARG A 358 -23.95 -7.22 -5.68
C ARG A 358 -23.89 -8.54 -4.90
N ARG A 359 -22.80 -9.31 -5.05
CA ARG A 359 -22.58 -10.53 -4.27
C ARG A 359 -22.38 -10.24 -2.78
N LEU A 360 -21.62 -9.20 -2.45
CA LEU A 360 -21.44 -8.75 -1.07
C LEU A 360 -22.74 -8.31 -0.43
N VAL A 361 -23.54 -7.48 -1.10
CA VAL A 361 -24.82 -6.97 -0.58
C VAL A 361 -25.79 -8.12 -0.34
N SER A 362 -25.92 -9.05 -1.30
CA SER A 362 -26.76 -10.24 -1.14
C SER A 362 -26.27 -11.16 0.00
N GLY A 363 -24.95 -11.36 0.11
CA GLY A 363 -24.37 -12.13 1.21
C GLY A 363 -24.62 -11.49 2.58
N LEU A 364 -24.44 -10.16 2.69
CA LEU A 364 -24.74 -9.42 3.92
C LEU A 364 -26.23 -9.51 4.28
N GLU A 365 -27.13 -9.40 3.30
CA GLU A 365 -28.57 -9.51 3.54
C GLU A 365 -28.93 -10.89 4.14
N GLN A 366 -28.40 -11.96 3.56
CA GLN A 366 -28.64 -13.33 4.06
C GLN A 366 -27.99 -13.57 5.43
N VAL A 367 -26.76 -13.09 5.65
CA VAL A 367 -26.04 -13.28 6.91
C VAL A 367 -26.67 -12.49 8.05
N LEU A 368 -27.10 -11.25 7.80
CA LEU A 368 -27.62 -10.35 8.84
C LEU A 368 -29.10 -10.54 9.14
N TYR A 369 -29.92 -10.86 8.13
CA TYR A 369 -31.38 -10.88 8.27
C TYR A 369 -32.02 -12.25 8.02
N GLY A 370 -31.23 -13.23 7.55
CA GLY A 370 -31.73 -14.55 7.15
C GLY A 370 -32.52 -14.50 5.86
N THR A 371 -32.96 -15.67 5.39
CA THR A 371 -33.63 -15.86 4.09
C THR A 371 -35.09 -15.38 4.02
N ARG A 372 -35.47 -14.33 4.78
CA ARG A 372 -36.83 -13.79 4.79
C ARG A 372 -36.90 -12.33 4.36
N ARG A 373 -36.68 -12.08 3.07
CA ARG A 373 -37.41 -11.11 2.24
C ARG A 373 -37.44 -11.68 0.82
N GLY A 374 -38.60 -11.60 0.18
CA GLY A 374 -38.97 -12.42 -0.99
C GLY A 374 -37.90 -12.50 -2.05
N ALA A 375 -37.46 -13.73 -2.33
CA ALA A 375 -36.65 -14.06 -3.49
C ALA A 375 -37.44 -13.79 -4.78
N ALA A 376 -37.31 -12.58 -5.31
CA ALA A 376 -37.28 -12.44 -6.75
C ALA A 376 -35.87 -12.89 -7.17
N ALA A 377 -35.79 -14.08 -7.76
CA ALA A 377 -34.55 -14.60 -8.33
C ALA A 377 -33.88 -13.49 -9.16
N VAL A 378 -32.61 -13.20 -8.87
CA VAL A 378 -31.78 -12.42 -9.78
C VAL A 378 -31.84 -13.13 -11.13
N PRO A 379 -32.28 -12.48 -12.22
CA PRO A 379 -32.32 -13.14 -13.52
C PRO A 379 -30.91 -13.57 -13.88
N GLU A 380 -30.77 -14.84 -14.24
CA GLU A 380 -29.57 -15.37 -14.86
C GLU A 380 -29.32 -14.53 -16.12
N LEU A 381 -28.21 -13.77 -16.14
CA LEU A 381 -27.85 -12.93 -17.28
C LEU A 381 -27.60 -13.85 -18.48
N ALA A 382 -28.48 -13.75 -19.47
CA ALA A 382 -28.33 -14.38 -20.75
C ALA A 382 -26.96 -14.05 -21.35
N THR A 383 -26.33 -15.08 -21.89
CA THR A 383 -25.05 -15.06 -22.60
C THR A 383 -25.05 -14.00 -23.70
N GLY A 384 -24.35 -12.88 -23.47
CA GLY A 384 -24.29 -11.85 -24.52
C GLY A 384 -23.68 -10.50 -24.20
N THR A 385 -22.60 -10.40 -23.41
CA THR A 385 -21.62 -9.28 -23.52
C THR A 385 -20.30 -9.74 -22.92
N SER A 386 -19.26 -9.87 -23.76
CA SER A 386 -17.94 -10.32 -23.34
C SER A 386 -17.22 -9.25 -22.51
N TYR A 387 -17.08 -9.49 -21.22
CA TYR A 387 -15.98 -8.95 -20.43
C TYR A 387 -15.17 -10.14 -19.94
N SER A 388 -14.00 -10.35 -20.54
CA SER A 388 -13.11 -11.46 -20.20
C SER A 388 -12.37 -11.11 -18.92
N SER A 389 -12.78 -11.70 -17.80
CA SER A 389 -11.91 -11.81 -16.62
C SER A 389 -10.63 -12.53 -17.04
N GLY A 390 -9.46 -11.96 -16.76
CA GLY A 390 -8.13 -12.41 -17.18
C GLY A 390 -7.67 -13.80 -16.71
N THR A 391 -8.58 -14.67 -16.28
CA THR A 391 -8.33 -16.07 -15.95
C THR A 391 -8.34 -16.98 -17.19
N ALA A 392 -8.99 -16.59 -18.29
CA ALA A 392 -9.11 -17.42 -19.50
C ALA A 392 -7.84 -17.50 -20.38
N ALA A 393 -6.82 -16.69 -20.09
CA ALA A 393 -5.54 -16.74 -20.81
C ALA A 393 -4.60 -17.85 -20.30
N VAL A 394 -4.83 -18.35 -19.08
CA VAL A 394 -4.02 -19.44 -18.49
C VAL A 394 -4.51 -20.82 -18.97
N ASP A 395 -5.81 -20.98 -19.20
CA ASP A 395 -6.36 -22.27 -19.68
C ASP A 395 -6.08 -22.53 -21.16
N ARG A 396 -5.74 -21.50 -21.95
CA ARG A 396 -5.47 -21.65 -23.38
C ARG A 396 -4.05 -22.11 -23.70
N LEU A 397 -3.16 -22.17 -22.70
CA LEU A 397 -1.76 -22.63 -22.86
C LEU A 397 -1.54 -24.09 -22.45
N VAL A 398 -2.55 -24.79 -21.93
CA VAL A 398 -2.47 -26.21 -21.54
C VAL A 398 -3.18 -27.14 -22.57
N GLY A 399 -3.77 -26.57 -23.63
CA GLY A 399 -4.54 -27.32 -24.64
C GLY A 399 -3.79 -27.69 -25.92
N SER A 400 -2.55 -27.25 -26.12
CA SER A 400 -1.81 -27.46 -27.38
C SER A 400 -0.49 -28.18 -27.16
N THR A 401 -0.55 -29.45 -26.79
CA THR A 401 0.39 -30.51 -27.18
C THR A 401 -0.06 -31.78 -26.48
N ASN A 402 -0.68 -32.69 -27.23
CA ASN A 402 -0.33 -34.11 -27.22
C ASN A 402 -1.31 -34.90 -28.10
N GLY A 403 -0.87 -35.13 -29.33
CA GLY A 403 -1.43 -36.10 -30.25
C GLY A 403 -0.32 -36.65 -31.14
N ALA A 404 0.47 -37.58 -30.62
CA ALA A 404 1.20 -38.61 -31.38
C ALA A 404 1.85 -39.58 -30.39
N GLY A 405 1.34 -40.82 -30.31
CA GLY A 405 1.94 -41.88 -29.50
C GLY A 405 3.10 -42.57 -30.21
N ILE A 406 3.95 -43.27 -29.44
CA ILE A 406 4.90 -44.36 -29.79
C ILE A 406 5.36 -45.03 -28.45
N PRO A 407 5.77 -46.33 -28.41
CA PRO A 407 5.25 -47.29 -27.44
C PRO A 407 6.11 -47.56 -26.18
N MET A 408 5.46 -48.22 -25.21
CA MET A 408 5.94 -48.64 -23.89
C MET A 408 7.17 -49.57 -23.92
N PRO A 409 8.16 -49.38 -23.04
CA PRO A 409 9.03 -50.44 -22.56
C PRO A 409 8.64 -50.97 -21.16
N ALA A 410 9.07 -52.20 -20.89
CA ALA A 410 8.74 -53.09 -19.77
C ALA A 410 9.05 -52.56 -18.35
N PRO A 411 8.43 -53.12 -17.29
CA PRO A 411 8.60 -52.64 -15.92
C PRO A 411 9.98 -53.01 -15.33
N MET A 412 10.62 -52.04 -14.67
CA MET A 412 11.82 -52.22 -13.85
C MET A 412 11.47 -52.42 -12.36
N PRO A 413 12.33 -53.08 -11.57
CA PRO A 413 11.98 -53.61 -10.25
C PRO A 413 12.04 -52.57 -9.13
N THR A 414 11.32 -52.85 -8.06
CA THR A 414 11.20 -52.08 -6.81
C THR A 414 12.55 -51.82 -6.11
N PRO A 415 12.76 -50.63 -5.52
CA PRO A 415 13.99 -50.33 -4.78
C PRO A 415 13.97 -50.93 -3.36
N ALA A 416 15.16 -51.37 -2.91
CA ALA A 416 15.43 -51.83 -1.55
C ALA A 416 15.49 -50.66 -0.53
N PRO A 417 15.28 -50.90 0.78
CA PRO A 417 15.20 -49.84 1.77
C PRO A 417 16.57 -49.26 2.13
N MET A 418 16.61 -47.94 2.38
CA MET A 418 17.82 -47.19 2.79
C MET A 418 18.23 -47.49 4.25
N PRO A 419 19.52 -47.39 4.61
CA PRO A 419 19.98 -47.49 5.99
C PRO A 419 19.75 -46.18 6.78
N ALA A 420 19.62 -46.31 8.11
CA ALA A 420 19.41 -45.22 9.05
C ALA A 420 20.61 -44.25 9.16
N PRO A 421 20.38 -42.97 9.52
CA PRO A 421 21.45 -41.97 9.64
C PRO A 421 22.27 -42.15 10.94
N ALA A 422 23.56 -41.85 10.84
CA ALA A 422 24.52 -41.85 11.96
C ALA A 422 24.34 -40.61 12.87
N PRO A 423 24.70 -40.70 14.17
CA PRO A 423 24.50 -39.61 15.13
C PRO A 423 25.49 -38.45 14.94
N ALA A 424 25.01 -37.23 15.23
CA ALA A 424 25.75 -35.98 15.11
C ALA A 424 26.83 -35.80 16.21
N PRO A 425 27.96 -35.12 15.92
CA PRO A 425 29.01 -34.85 16.90
C PRO A 425 28.64 -33.75 17.91
N ALA A 426 29.20 -33.85 19.12
CA ALA A 426 28.96 -32.95 20.24
C ALA A 426 29.58 -31.54 20.05
N PRO A 427 28.99 -30.48 20.63
CA PRO A 427 29.45 -29.10 20.47
C PRO A 427 30.74 -28.80 21.26
N MET A 428 31.64 -28.03 20.63
CA MET A 428 32.89 -27.53 21.22
C MET A 428 32.62 -26.33 22.17
N PRO A 429 33.41 -26.16 23.25
CA PRO A 429 33.20 -25.08 24.21
C PRO A 429 33.68 -23.72 23.69
N MET A 430 32.90 -22.68 23.97
CA MET A 430 33.17 -21.27 23.64
C MET A 430 34.28 -20.68 24.53
N PRO A 431 35.19 -19.84 23.99
CA PRO A 431 36.21 -19.17 24.79
C PRO A 431 35.64 -17.96 25.56
N MET A 432 36.08 -17.82 26.81
CA MET A 432 35.73 -16.74 27.74
C MET A 432 36.32 -15.37 27.33
N PRO A 433 35.67 -14.24 27.65
CA PRO A 433 36.18 -12.91 27.31
C PRO A 433 37.24 -12.42 28.30
N MET A 434 38.32 -11.82 27.79
CA MET A 434 39.33 -11.10 28.57
C MET A 434 38.98 -9.61 28.73
N PRO A 435 39.43 -8.93 29.81
CA PRO A 435 39.01 -7.57 30.16
C PRO A 435 39.70 -6.47 29.35
N ALA A 436 39.03 -5.31 29.30
CA ALA A 436 39.37 -4.12 28.53
C ALA A 436 40.69 -3.42 28.95
N ALA A 437 41.36 -2.79 27.98
CA ALA A 437 42.44 -1.83 28.20
C ALA A 437 42.06 -0.44 27.66
N ALA A 438 42.60 0.59 28.32
CA ALA A 438 42.14 1.97 28.36
C ALA A 438 42.47 2.86 27.14
N SER A 439 41.77 3.99 27.13
CA SER A 439 41.75 5.13 26.22
C SER A 439 43.09 5.80 25.86
N ALA A 440 43.17 6.34 24.64
CA ALA A 440 43.93 7.54 24.32
C ALA A 440 43.10 8.47 23.40
N GLY A 441 43.00 9.75 23.79
CA GLY A 441 42.20 10.79 23.14
C GLY A 441 42.87 11.45 21.90
N PRO A 442 42.26 12.52 21.36
CA PRO A 442 42.46 12.98 19.98
C PRO A 442 43.55 14.05 19.84
N THR A 443 44.04 14.28 18.61
CA THR A 443 44.84 15.46 18.25
C THR A 443 44.45 16.02 16.86
N PRO A 444 44.41 17.36 16.66
CA PRO A 444 43.69 18.04 15.56
C PRO A 444 44.58 18.52 14.37
N PRO A 445 44.03 19.22 13.33
CA PRO A 445 44.57 19.30 11.96
C PRO A 445 45.27 20.62 11.56
N GLY A 446 45.99 20.66 10.41
CA GLY A 446 46.39 21.92 9.76
C GLY A 446 47.39 21.91 8.57
N VAL A 447 46.86 22.11 7.35
CA VAL A 447 47.29 22.99 6.20
C VAL A 447 48.60 22.72 5.38
N PRO A 448 48.80 23.28 4.15
CA PRO A 448 48.86 22.50 2.89
C PRO A 448 50.15 22.73 2.05
N ALA A 449 50.35 21.94 0.99
CA ALA A 449 51.35 22.25 -0.05
C ALA A 449 50.68 22.65 -1.38
N ARG A 450 50.95 23.89 -1.80
CA ARG A 450 50.65 24.52 -3.09
C ARG A 450 51.58 24.00 -4.20
N GLY A 451 51.09 24.09 -5.44
CA GLY A 451 51.87 24.34 -6.66
C GLY A 451 51.89 23.16 -7.64
N GLY A 452 51.51 23.28 -8.91
CA GLY A 452 51.17 24.47 -9.69
C GLY A 452 50.61 24.10 -11.08
N LEU A 453 49.99 25.12 -11.69
CA LEU A 453 49.84 25.48 -13.11
C LEU A 453 50.13 24.39 -14.18
N THR A 454 49.27 24.22 -15.18
CA THR A 454 49.33 25.08 -16.39
C THR A 454 48.05 24.99 -17.25
N ALA A 455 47.86 26.04 -18.04
CA ALA A 455 46.74 26.34 -18.91
C ALA A 455 46.86 25.72 -20.33
N ALA A 456 45.80 25.96 -21.12
CA ALA A 456 45.61 25.71 -22.57
C ALA A 456 45.10 24.30 -22.92
N GLN A 457 44.12 24.08 -23.80
CA GLN A 457 43.72 24.87 -24.97
C GLN A 457 42.34 24.45 -25.49
N VAL A 458 41.65 25.42 -26.09
CA VAL A 458 40.38 25.34 -26.82
C VAL A 458 40.51 24.52 -28.11
N ARG A 459 39.51 23.68 -28.40
CA ARG A 459 38.95 23.50 -29.77
C ARG A 459 37.61 22.76 -29.70
N GLY A 460 36.56 23.44 -30.18
CA GLY A 460 35.25 22.87 -30.38
C GLY A 460 35.13 22.11 -31.70
N THR A 461 34.13 21.23 -31.76
CA THR A 461 33.44 20.84 -32.99
C THR A 461 31.98 20.59 -32.66
N THR A 462 31.13 21.33 -33.37
CA THR A 462 29.68 21.27 -33.44
C THR A 462 29.22 20.10 -34.33
N GLY A 463 28.06 19.51 -34.02
CA GLY A 463 27.34 18.52 -34.85
C GLY A 463 26.13 17.92 -34.12
N PRO A 464 25.02 17.59 -34.79
CA PRO A 464 23.77 18.34 -34.59
C PRO A 464 22.67 17.68 -33.73
N GLY A 465 21.79 18.58 -33.30
CA GLY A 465 20.55 18.41 -32.54
C GLY A 465 19.70 17.17 -32.79
N LEU A 466 19.28 16.60 -31.67
CA LEU A 466 18.00 15.92 -31.54
C LEU A 466 17.11 16.82 -30.67
N SER A 467 16.09 17.41 -31.29
CA SER A 467 15.01 18.08 -30.58
C SER A 467 14.28 17.05 -29.71
N PRO A 468 14.10 17.27 -28.39
CA PRO A 468 13.10 16.52 -27.66
C PRO A 468 11.72 17.02 -28.10
N ALA A 469 10.93 16.11 -28.67
CA ALA A 469 9.50 16.28 -28.78
C ALA A 469 8.92 16.57 -27.38
N PRO A 470 7.89 17.44 -27.24
CA PRO A 470 7.28 17.68 -25.95
C PRO A 470 6.64 16.38 -25.46
N ALA A 471 7.17 15.84 -24.36
CA ALA A 471 6.48 14.81 -23.61
C ALA A 471 5.16 15.43 -23.13
N THR A 472 4.04 14.88 -23.61
CA THR A 472 2.72 15.16 -23.06
C THR A 472 2.77 14.85 -21.58
N GLY A 473 2.70 15.91 -20.77
CA GLY A 473 2.75 15.83 -19.32
C GLY A 473 1.67 14.90 -18.79
N TRP A 474 2.03 14.17 -17.75
CA TRP A 474 1.04 13.52 -16.91
C TRP A 474 0.08 14.55 -16.33
N PRO A 475 -1.17 14.19 -16.04
CA PRO A 475 -2.08 15.11 -15.39
C PRO A 475 -1.54 15.45 -14.00
N ASN A 476 -0.79 16.55 -13.91
CA ASN A 476 -0.97 17.46 -12.80
C ASN A 476 -2.40 18.00 -12.93
N ALA A 477 -3.11 17.98 -11.81
CA ALA A 477 -4.29 18.78 -11.60
C ALA A 477 -4.06 20.19 -12.19
N GLY A 478 -4.85 20.56 -13.20
CA GLY A 478 -4.64 21.78 -13.97
C GLY A 478 -5.26 21.71 -15.37
N TRP A 479 -6.58 21.92 -15.43
CA TRP A 479 -7.35 22.05 -16.68
C TRP A 479 -6.92 23.26 -17.52
N PRO A 480 -7.12 23.27 -18.85
CA PRO A 480 -7.14 24.51 -19.63
C PRO A 480 -8.51 25.19 -19.60
N ASN A 481 -8.43 26.52 -19.55
CA ASN A 481 -9.50 27.51 -19.56
C ASN A 481 -10.57 27.29 -20.64
N ALA A 482 -11.84 27.42 -20.25
CA ALA A 482 -12.93 27.76 -21.16
C ALA A 482 -13.13 29.28 -21.15
N ALA A 483 -12.54 29.97 -22.12
CA ALA A 483 -12.94 31.31 -22.53
C ALA A 483 -12.96 31.35 -24.06
N GLY A 484 -14.15 31.52 -24.65
CA GLY A 484 -14.28 32.01 -26.03
C GLY A 484 -15.26 31.29 -26.94
N MET A 485 -16.47 31.88 -27.03
CA MET A 485 -17.34 32.03 -28.22
C MET A 485 -18.17 30.83 -28.72
N GLY A 486 -19.48 31.08 -28.81
CA GLY A 486 -20.47 30.26 -29.51
C GLY A 486 -21.85 30.40 -28.90
#